data_AF-A0A7Y5RJ19-F1
#
_entry.id   AF-A0A7Y5RJ19-F1
#
_cell.length_a   1.000
_cell.length_b   1.000
_cell.length_c   1.000
_cell.angle_alpha   90.00
_cell.angle_beta   90.00
_cell.angle_gamma   90.00
#
_symmetry.space_group_name_H-M   'P 1'
#
loop_
_entity.id
_entity.type
_entity.pdbx_description
1 polymer ?
#
loop_
_entity_poly.entity_id
_entity_poly.type
_entity_poly.pdbx_seq_one_letter_code
_entity_poly.pdbx_strand_id
1 'polypeptide(L)'
;MSADRGPADDVDEIVAAWRRERPDLDVSPLEVLSRVSRLARRLDLARGSAFSEHLLEGWAFDVLSALRRAGEPYELSPGALVQQTLVTSGTMTNR
;
A
#
# COMPACT_ATOMS: atom_id res chain seq x y z
N MET A 1 -31.31 5.60 8.03
CA MET A 1 -30.23 6.22 7.24
C MET A 1 -29.80 5.19 6.20
N SER A 2 -30.33 5.30 4.97
CA SER A 2 -29.90 4.42 3.89
C SER A 2 -28.52 4.89 3.47
N ALA A 3 -27.49 4.09 3.74
CA ALA A 3 -26.17 4.34 3.17
C ALA A 3 -26.31 4.31 1.66
N ASP A 4 -25.92 5.40 1.00
CA ASP A 4 -25.74 5.45 -0.44
C ASP A 4 -24.70 4.38 -0.80
N ARG A 5 -25.17 3.21 -1.25
CA ARG A 5 -24.27 2.19 -1.79
C ARG A 5 -23.86 2.71 -3.14
N GLY A 6 -22.62 3.19 -3.22
CA GLY A 6 -21.96 3.42 -4.50
C GLY A 6 -22.04 2.20 -5.41
N PRO A 7 -21.75 2.36 -6.71
CA PRO A 7 -21.84 1.28 -7.68
C PRO A 7 -21.01 0.06 -7.24
N ALA A 8 -21.55 -1.14 -7.48
CA ALA A 8 -20.89 -2.40 -7.15
C ALA A 8 -19.53 -2.52 -7.87
N ASP A 9 -18.55 -3.11 -7.19
CA ASP A 9 -17.19 -3.29 -7.72
C ASP A 9 -16.76 -4.77 -7.78
N ASP A 10 -15.56 -5.03 -8.32
CA ASP A 10 -14.99 -6.38 -8.44
C ASP A 10 -14.97 -7.18 -7.13
N VAL A 11 -14.91 -6.49 -5.98
CA VAL A 11 -14.88 -7.16 -4.67
C VAL A 11 -16.26 -7.68 -4.31
N ASP A 12 -17.33 -6.98 -4.70
CA ASP A 12 -18.69 -7.47 -4.51
C ASP A 12 -18.93 -8.78 -5.28
N GLU A 13 -18.42 -8.89 -6.50
CA GLU A 13 -18.51 -10.12 -7.30
C GLU A 13 -17.75 -11.29 -6.64
N ILE A 14 -16.54 -11.03 -6.14
CA ILE A 14 -15.72 -12.03 -5.43
C ILE A 14 -16.41 -12.51 -4.16
N VAL A 15 -16.95 -11.58 -3.36
CA VAL A 15 -17.63 -11.91 -2.11
C VAL A 15 -18.93 -12.69 -2.40
N ALA A 16 -19.68 -12.29 -3.44
CA ALA A 16 -20.86 -13.02 -3.86
C ALA A 16 -20.54 -14.45 -4.32
N ALA A 17 -19.43 -14.64 -5.04
CA ALA A 17 -18.96 -15.97 -5.41
C ALA A 17 -18.62 -16.82 -4.18
N TRP A 18 -17.86 -16.28 -3.22
CA TRP A 18 -17.53 -17.00 -2.00
C TRP A 18 -18.75 -17.38 -1.16
N ARG A 19 -19.72 -16.47 -1.01
CA ARG A 19 -20.98 -16.76 -0.31
C ARG A 19 -21.77 -17.88 -0.96
N ARG A 20 -21.71 -18.02 -2.29
CA ARG A 20 -22.36 -19.10 -3.03
C ARG A 20 -21.62 -20.44 -2.86
N GLU A 21 -20.30 -20.44 -3.01
CA GLU A 21 -19.51 -21.68 -3.00
C GLU A 21 -19.23 -22.22 -1.58
N ARG A 22 -19.12 -21.33 -0.58
CA ARG A 22 -18.83 -21.66 0.83
C ARG A 22 -19.67 -20.82 1.78
N PRO A 23 -21.00 -21.08 1.84
CA PRO A 23 -21.92 -20.32 2.71
C PRO A 23 -21.62 -20.50 4.21
N ASP A 24 -20.81 -21.49 4.58
CA ASP A 24 -20.38 -21.76 5.95
C ASP A 24 -19.26 -20.84 6.45
N LEU A 25 -18.58 -20.10 5.55
CA LEU A 25 -17.47 -19.22 5.91
C LEU A 25 -17.95 -17.77 6.12
N ASP A 26 -17.45 -17.13 7.18
CA ASP A 26 -17.54 -15.68 7.30
C ASP A 26 -16.52 -15.01 6.38
N VAL A 27 -17.03 -14.42 5.31
CA VAL A 27 -16.23 -13.72 4.29
C VAL A 27 -16.37 -12.20 4.39
N SER A 28 -16.98 -11.69 5.46
CA SER A 28 -17.06 -10.25 5.71
C SER A 28 -15.71 -9.53 5.69
N PRO A 29 -14.57 -10.10 6.14
CA PRO A 29 -13.28 -9.40 6.04
C PRO A 29 -12.83 -9.15 4.59
N LEU A 30 -13.25 -9.98 3.63
CA LEU A 30 -12.88 -9.81 2.22
C LEU A 30 -13.47 -8.52 1.64
N GLU A 31 -14.60 -8.03 2.15
CA GLU A 31 -15.22 -6.79 1.66
C GLU A 31 -14.28 -5.59 1.85
N VAL A 32 -13.55 -5.52 2.97
CA VAL A 32 -12.68 -4.38 3.27
C VAL A 32 -11.24 -4.66 2.83
N LEU A 33 -10.69 -5.82 3.22
CA LEU A 33 -9.28 -6.11 3.00
C LEU A 33 -8.96 -6.17 1.49
N SER A 34 -9.83 -6.77 0.69
CA SER A 34 -9.62 -6.84 -0.76
C SER A 34 -9.62 -5.45 -1.40
N ARG A 35 -10.50 -4.54 -0.95
CA ARG A 35 -10.56 -3.16 -1.47
C ARG A 35 -9.33 -2.37 -1.08
N VAL A 36 -8.91 -2.48 0.18
CA VAL A 36 -7.68 -1.83 0.67
C VAL A 36 -6.47 -2.31 -0.11
N SER A 37 -6.29 -3.62 -0.31
CA SER A 37 -5.16 -4.16 -1.08
C SER A 37 -5.19 -3.72 -2.56
N ARG A 38 -6.38 -3.67 -3.18
CA ARG A 38 -6.52 -3.17 -4.56
C ARG A 38 -6.20 -1.69 -4.67
N LEU A 39 -6.65 -0.88 -3.71
CA LEU A 39 -6.34 0.53 -3.65
C LEU A 39 -4.84 0.75 -3.43
N ALA A 40 -4.23 0.03 -2.49
CA ALA A 40 -2.79 0.07 -2.25
C ALA A 40 -2.01 -0.22 -3.54
N ARG A 41 -2.36 -1.28 -4.28
CA ARG A 41 -1.69 -1.58 -5.55
C ARG A 41 -1.85 -0.47 -6.60
N ARG A 42 -3.03 0.15 -6.69
CA ARG A 42 -3.25 1.29 -7.61
C ARG A 42 -2.39 2.50 -7.21
N LEU A 43 -2.27 2.77 -5.91
CA LEU A 43 -1.43 3.84 -5.39
C LEU A 43 0.06 3.55 -5.63
N ASP A 44 0.51 2.31 -5.45
CA ASP A 44 1.90 1.91 -5.70
C ASP A 44 2.27 2.09 -7.18
N LEU A 45 1.38 1.71 -8.11
CA LEU A 45 1.58 1.93 -9.54
C LEU A 45 1.63 3.42 -9.89
N ALA A 46 0.73 4.23 -9.34
CA ALA A 46 0.70 5.67 -9.57
C ALA A 46 1.96 6.35 -9.02
N ARG A 47 2.39 5.99 -7.81
CA ARG A 47 3.66 6.45 -7.21
C ARG A 47 4.85 6.04 -8.07
N GLY A 48 4.91 4.77 -8.49
CA GLY A 48 5.99 4.26 -9.35
C GLY A 48 6.09 5.04 -10.66
N SER A 49 4.96 5.31 -11.32
CA SER A 49 4.93 6.14 -12.53
C SER A 49 5.49 7.54 -12.27
N ALA A 50 5.00 8.23 -11.24
CA ALA A 50 5.43 9.58 -10.90
C ALA A 50 6.92 9.65 -10.52
N PHE A 51 7.45 8.65 -9.81
CA PHE A 51 8.87 8.62 -9.44
C PHE A 51 9.78 8.31 -10.62
N SER A 52 9.31 7.47 -11.57
CA SER A 52 10.09 7.13 -12.76
C SER A 52 10.38 8.32 -13.67
N GLU A 53 9.49 9.32 -13.71
CA GLU A 53 9.72 10.61 -14.39
C GLU A 53 10.93 11.37 -13.84
N HIS A 54 11.34 11.06 -12.60
CA HIS A 54 12.48 11.64 -11.91
C HIS A 54 13.63 10.66 -11.68
N LEU A 55 13.65 9.51 -12.37
CA LEU A 55 14.65 8.44 -12.20
C LEU A 55 14.74 7.92 -10.75
N LEU A 56 13.63 7.99 -10.01
CA LEU A 56 13.54 7.54 -8.63
C LEU A 56 12.82 6.20 -8.52
N GLU A 57 13.37 5.30 -7.72
CA GLU A 57 12.69 4.09 -7.27
C GLU A 57 11.89 4.38 -5.99
N GLY A 58 10.83 3.60 -5.73
CA GLY A 58 9.93 3.83 -4.59
C GLY A 58 10.64 3.81 -3.23
N TRP A 59 11.58 2.89 -3.03
CA TRP A 59 12.36 2.83 -1.79
C TRP A 59 13.27 4.06 -1.62
N ALA A 60 13.85 4.57 -2.71
CA ALA A 60 14.73 5.73 -2.68
C ALA A 60 13.93 6.98 -2.30
N PHE A 61 12.71 7.11 -2.81
CA PHE A 61 11.78 8.15 -2.38
C PHE A 61 11.47 8.07 -0.88
N ASP A 62 11.24 6.86 -0.34
CA ASP A 62 10.92 6.70 1.08
C ASP A 62 12.12 7.10 1.97
N VAL A 63 13.34 6.74 1.58
CA VAL A 63 14.59 7.17 2.26
C VAL A 63 14.74 8.69 2.21
N LEU A 64 14.67 9.29 1.02
CA LEU A 64 14.78 10.74 0.86
C LEU A 64 13.69 11.48 1.64
N SER A 65 12.48 10.93 1.67
CA SER A 65 11.37 11.47 2.45
C SER A 65 11.62 11.39 3.96
N ALA A 66 12.18 10.28 4.46
CA ALA A 66 12.54 10.14 5.86
C ALA A 66 13.63 11.14 6.27
N LEU A 67 14.71 11.24 5.49
CA LEU A 67 15.79 12.21 5.73
C LEU A 67 15.28 13.65 5.67
N ARG A 68 14.41 13.97 4.70
CA ARG A 68 13.80 15.30 4.58
C ARG A 68 12.94 15.66 5.79
N ARG A 69 12.16 14.71 6.32
CA ARG A 69 11.33 14.90 7.52
C ARG A 69 12.15 14.98 8.81
N ALA A 70 13.37 14.45 8.83
CA ALA A 70 14.28 14.57 9.97
C ALA A 70 14.78 16.02 10.18
N GLY A 71 14.66 16.89 9.18
CA GLY A 71 15.18 18.26 9.23
C GLY A 71 16.70 18.31 9.08
N GLU A 72 17.29 19.51 9.07
CA GLU A 72 18.75 19.68 8.96
C GLU A 72 19.49 18.95 10.11
N PRO A 73 20.61 18.23 9.84
CA PRO A 73 21.38 18.17 8.60
C PRO A 73 20.90 17.13 7.56
N TYR A 74 19.67 16.64 7.69
CA TYR A 74 19.05 15.60 6.86
C TYR A 74 19.73 14.24 7.01
N GLU A 75 20.03 13.87 8.26
CA GLU A 75 20.70 12.62 8.60
C GLU A 75 19.82 11.76 9.52
N LEU A 76 19.88 10.45 9.31
CA LEU A 76 19.28 9.43 10.17
C LEU A 76 20.24 8.25 10.26
N SER A 77 20.26 7.60 11.43
CA SER A 77 20.97 6.33 11.56
C SER A 77 20.31 5.25 10.70
N PRO A 78 21.03 4.20 10.27
CA PRO A 78 20.45 3.09 9.52
C PRO A 78 19.24 2.45 10.23
N GLY A 79 19.32 2.29 11.56
CA GLY A 79 18.21 1.76 12.35
C GLY A 79 16.98 2.68 12.33
N ALA A 80 17.19 4.00 12.37
CA ALA A 80 16.09 4.96 12.26
C ALA A 80 15.47 4.98 10.86
N LEU A 81 16.27 4.85 9.80
CA LEU A 81 15.76 4.71 8.43
C LEU A 81 14.86 3.49 8.28
N VAL A 82 15.30 2.32 8.75
CA VAL A 82 14.49 1.08 8.70
C VAL A 82 13.16 1.23 9.47
N GLN A 83 13.16 1.93 10.60
CA GLN A 83 11.92 2.16 11.36
C GLN A 83 10.95 3.14 10.67
N GLN A 84 11.49 4.11 9.92
CA GLN A 84 10.68 5.19 9.33
C GLN A 84 10.27 4.95 7.88
N THR A 85 11.02 4.12 7.15
CA THR A 85 10.68 3.70 5.80
C THR A 85 10.10 2.30 5.93
N LEU A 86 8.81 2.10 5.62
CA LEU A 86 8.13 0.80 5.63
C LEU A 86 8.70 -0.21 4.59
N VAL A 87 9.92 0.05 4.12
CA VAL A 87 10.75 -0.78 3.28
C VAL A 87 11.16 -1.99 4.10
N THR A 88 10.82 -3.19 3.63
CA THR A 88 11.28 -4.42 4.26
C THR A 88 12.80 -4.49 4.16
N SER A 89 13.45 -4.91 5.25
CA SER A 89 14.92 -5.02 5.40
C SER A 89 15.67 -5.59 4.17
N GLY A 90 15.03 -6.46 3.38
CA GLY A 90 15.61 -7.04 2.16
C GLY A 90 15.83 -6.07 0.98
N THR A 91 15.22 -4.89 0.96
CA THR A 91 15.45 -3.87 -0.10
C THR A 91 16.56 -2.89 0.25
N MET A 92 16.94 -2.78 1.53
CA MET A 92 18.00 -1.86 2.01
C MET A 92 19.41 -2.43 1.83
N THR A 93 19.56 -3.76 1.75
CA THR A 93 20.87 -4.45 1.65
C THR A 93 21.28 -4.83 0.23
N ASN A 94 20.46 -4.54 -0.78
CA ASN A 94 20.80 -4.81 -2.18
C ASN A 94 20.97 -3.51 -2.97
N ARG A 95 22.05 -2.79 -2.64
CA ARG A 95 22.83 -1.91 -3.53
C ARG A 95 24.05 -1.36 -2.79
#